data_AF-A0AAJ1GSS8-F1
#
_entry.id   AF-A0AAJ1GSS8-F1
#
_cell.length_a   1.000
_cell.length_b   1.000
_cell.length_c   1.000
_cell.angle_alpha   90.00
_cell.angle_beta   90.00
_cell.angle_gamma   90.00
#
_symmetry.space_group_name_H-M   'P 1'
#
loop_
_entity.id
_entity.type
_entity.pdbx_description
1 polymer ?
#
loop_
_entity_poly.entity_id
_entity_poly.type
_entity_poly.pdbx_seq_one_letter_code
_entity_poly.pdbx_strand_id
1 'polypeptide(L)'
;MAHVEKYTKGSVQGLSIHWDRKTENHSNQEIDNERSNLNYDLCEKEGDTLSRMNDRLREVHCLNRKDVKVCSDWVVTLPENLKGTSEKEQREFFEKTYEFLANRYGGEKNVLSANVHKDETTPHMHFAFMPVVWDEKKQREKVSAKEVLTRKDL
;
A
#
# COMPACT_ATOMS: atom_id res chain seq x y z
N MET A 1 15.23 0.07 3.10
CA MET A 1 14.78 -1.34 3.13
C MET A 1 13.43 -1.40 2.43
N ALA A 2 13.12 -2.47 1.71
CA ALA A 2 11.81 -2.69 1.13
C ALA A 2 11.34 -4.12 1.43
N HIS A 3 10.09 -4.28 1.86
CA HIS A 3 9.46 -5.56 2.13
C HIS A 3 8.04 -5.57 1.56
N VAL A 4 7.58 -6.72 1.05
CA VAL A 4 6.21 -6.87 0.55
C VAL A 4 5.49 -8.03 1.21
N GLU A 5 4.25 -7.79 1.59
CA GLU A 5 3.37 -8.82 2.13
C GLU A 5 2.03 -8.90 1.40
N LYS A 6 1.41 -10.08 1.41
CA LYS A 6 0.19 -10.40 0.66
C LYS A 6 -0.97 -10.71 1.62
N TYR A 7 -2.07 -10.00 1.49
CA TYR A 7 -3.18 -10.04 2.43
C TYR A 7 -4.49 -10.53 1.82
N THR A 8 -5.26 -11.30 2.61
CA THR A 8 -6.63 -11.66 2.26
C THR A 8 -7.57 -10.49 2.54
N LYS A 9 -8.78 -10.53 1.97
CA LYS A 9 -9.78 -9.45 2.17
C LYS A 9 -10.07 -9.17 3.64
N GLY A 10 -10.17 -10.22 4.46
CA GLY A 10 -10.43 -10.09 5.90
C GLY A 10 -9.30 -9.40 6.66
N SER A 11 -8.04 -9.63 6.28
CA SER A 11 -6.88 -8.98 6.91
C SER A 11 -6.81 -7.49 6.59
N VAL A 12 -7.20 -7.07 5.38
CA VAL A 12 -7.11 -5.66 4.94
C VAL A 12 -7.95 -4.73 5.82
N GLN A 13 -9.07 -5.21 6.38
CA GLN A 13 -9.89 -4.38 7.27
C GLN A 13 -9.10 -3.87 8.48
N GLY A 14 -8.43 -4.77 9.21
CA GLY A 14 -7.60 -4.38 10.35
C GLY A 14 -6.38 -3.56 9.93
N LEU A 15 -5.74 -3.93 8.82
CA LEU A 15 -4.57 -3.20 8.31
C LEU A 15 -4.90 -1.78 7.87
N SER A 16 -6.06 -1.55 7.26
CA SER A 16 -6.49 -0.21 6.85
C SER A 16 -6.63 0.74 8.04
N ILE A 17 -6.98 0.24 9.23
CA ILE A 17 -7.04 1.07 10.45
C ILE A 17 -5.64 1.56 10.83
N HIS A 18 -4.63 0.71 10.64
CA HIS A 18 -3.24 1.06 10.92
C HIS A 18 -2.67 2.00 9.86
N TRP A 19 -2.82 1.68 8.56
CA TRP A 19 -2.33 2.52 7.46
C TRP A 19 -2.99 3.89 7.44
N ASP A 20 -4.31 3.95 7.61
CA ASP A 20 -5.07 5.20 7.55
C ASP A 20 -5.10 5.93 8.91
N ARG A 21 -4.39 5.43 9.95
CA ARG A 21 -4.41 5.95 11.34
C ARG A 21 -5.81 6.25 11.88
N LYS A 22 -6.75 5.33 11.70
CA LYS A 22 -8.18 5.49 12.09
C LYS A 22 -8.47 5.32 13.59
N THR A 23 -7.45 5.17 14.42
CA THR A 23 -7.59 5.03 15.88
C THR A 23 -6.39 5.69 16.55
N GLU A 24 -6.58 6.20 17.77
CA GLU A 24 -5.51 6.74 18.62
C GLU A 24 -4.92 5.67 19.55
N ASN A 25 -5.61 4.54 19.70
CA ASN A 25 -5.18 3.42 20.54
C ASN A 25 -4.36 2.42 19.71
N HIS A 26 -3.04 2.52 19.82
CA HIS A 26 -2.12 1.67 19.09
C HIS A 26 -1.51 0.59 20.00
N SER A 27 -1.48 -0.65 19.52
CA SER A 27 -0.69 -1.71 20.15
C SER A 27 0.81 -1.52 19.95
N ASN A 28 1.21 -0.81 18.88
CA ASN A 28 2.59 -0.42 18.65
C ASN A 28 2.94 0.78 19.55
N GLN A 29 3.83 0.56 20.51
CA GLN A 29 4.28 1.59 21.46
C GLN A 29 5.23 2.62 20.82
N GLU A 30 5.71 2.36 19.60
CA GLU A 30 6.57 3.28 18.86
C GLU A 30 5.81 4.40 18.15
N ILE A 31 4.47 4.30 18.07
CA ILE A 31 3.65 5.34 17.46
C ILE A 31 3.54 6.52 18.42
N ASP A 32 4.06 7.66 17.97
CA ASP A 32 3.95 8.94 18.65
C ASP A 32 2.76 9.73 18.07
N ASN A 33 1.64 9.73 18.80
CA ASN A 33 0.42 10.43 18.40
C ASN A 33 0.61 11.94 18.17
N GLU A 34 1.59 12.57 18.81
CA GLU A 34 1.89 14.00 18.60
C GLU A 34 2.52 14.27 17.23
N ARG A 35 3.07 13.23 16.59
CA ARG A 35 3.70 13.29 15.26
C ARG A 35 2.81 12.75 14.15
N SER A 36 1.66 12.16 14.46
CA SER A 36 0.73 11.60 13.45
C SER A 36 0.22 12.64 12.45
N ASN A 37 0.21 13.92 12.83
CA ASN A 37 -0.09 15.05 11.94
C ASN A 37 0.98 15.28 10.86
N LEU A 38 2.17 14.69 10.98
CA LEU A 38 3.24 14.71 9.99
C LEU A 38 3.10 13.61 8.93
N ASN A 39 2.21 12.64 9.16
CA ASN A 39 1.91 11.61 8.18
C ASN A 39 1.17 12.21 6.99
N TYR A 40 1.28 11.58 5.82
CA TYR A 40 0.56 12.01 4.62
C TYR A 40 0.30 10.83 3.68
N ASP A 41 -0.81 10.88 2.95
CA ASP A 41 -1.14 9.91 1.89
C ASP A 41 -0.72 10.48 0.54
N LEU A 42 0.10 9.74 -0.21
CA LEU A 42 0.43 10.08 -1.61
C LEU A 42 -0.64 9.57 -2.59
N CYS A 43 -1.57 8.73 -2.14
CA CYS A 43 -2.69 8.25 -2.93
C CYS A 43 -3.84 9.28 -2.86
N GLU A 44 -3.78 10.29 -3.73
CA GLU A 44 -4.77 11.40 -3.81
C GLU A 44 -6.10 10.95 -4.45
N LYS A 45 -6.74 9.92 -3.90
CA LYS A 45 -8.00 9.38 -4.39
C LYS A 45 -9.12 9.53 -3.36
N GLU A 46 -10.34 9.69 -3.84
CA GLU A 46 -11.51 9.73 -2.97
C GLU A 46 -11.72 8.39 -2.24
N GLY A 47 -12.34 8.47 -1.07
CA GLY A 47 -12.61 7.32 -0.21
C GLY A 47 -11.38 6.79 0.52
N ASP A 48 -11.61 5.81 1.38
CA ASP A 48 -10.55 5.18 2.16
C ASP A 48 -10.02 3.90 1.48
N THR A 49 -8.99 3.28 2.08
CA THR A 49 -8.40 2.05 1.56
C THR A 49 -9.43 0.95 1.28
N LEU A 50 -10.46 0.81 2.13
CA LEU A 50 -11.46 -0.25 2.01
C LEU A 50 -12.50 0.06 0.94
N SER A 51 -12.96 1.31 0.83
CA SER A 51 -13.89 1.70 -0.22
C SER A 51 -13.22 1.52 -1.58
N ARG A 52 -12.00 2.04 -1.76
CA ARG A 52 -11.21 1.88 -3.00
C ARG A 52 -11.01 0.40 -3.36
N MET A 53 -10.72 -0.45 -2.37
CA MET A 53 -10.59 -1.90 -2.59
C MET A 53 -11.91 -2.54 -3.03
N ASN A 54 -13.02 -2.22 -2.36
CA ASN A 54 -14.31 -2.78 -2.69
C ASN A 54 -14.81 -2.33 -4.06
N ASP A 55 -14.59 -1.07 -4.43
CA ASP A 55 -14.94 -0.53 -5.74
C ASP A 55 -14.16 -1.24 -6.83
N ARG A 56 -12.84 -1.33 -6.69
CA ARG A 56 -12.00 -2.01 -7.68
C ARG A 56 -12.30 -3.52 -7.76
N LEU A 57 -12.69 -4.17 -6.66
CA LEU A 57 -13.18 -5.57 -6.66
C LEU A 57 -14.49 -5.78 -7.45
N ARG A 58 -15.30 -4.75 -7.66
CA ARG A 58 -16.50 -4.83 -8.53
C ARG A 58 -16.14 -4.80 -10.01
N GLU A 59 -14.97 -4.27 -10.36
CA GLU A 59 -14.50 -4.11 -11.74
C GLU A 59 -13.69 -5.31 -12.25
N VAL A 60 -13.05 -6.05 -11.35
CA VAL A 60 -12.15 -7.16 -11.70
C VAL A 60 -12.69 -8.50 -11.25
N HIS A 61 -12.29 -9.56 -11.94
CA HIS A 61 -12.63 -10.91 -11.49
C HIS A 61 -11.79 -11.33 -10.29
N CYS A 62 -12.44 -11.52 -9.14
CA CYS A 62 -11.84 -12.18 -7.98
C CYS A 62 -12.42 -13.59 -7.81
N LEU A 63 -11.57 -14.57 -7.51
CA LEU A 63 -12.04 -15.91 -7.15
C LEU A 63 -12.83 -15.85 -5.83
N ASN A 64 -13.94 -16.57 -5.76
CA ASN A 64 -14.74 -16.67 -4.55
C ASN A 64 -14.13 -17.68 -3.55
N ARG A 65 -12.94 -17.38 -3.04
CA ARG A 65 -12.29 -18.15 -1.97
C ARG A 65 -11.75 -17.22 -0.89
N LYS A 66 -11.81 -17.67 0.36
CA LYS A 66 -11.37 -16.88 1.54
C LYS A 66 -9.86 -16.59 1.58
N ASP A 67 -9.06 -17.42 0.91
CA ASP A 67 -7.60 -17.39 0.91
C ASP A 67 -7.01 -16.54 -0.21
N VAL A 68 -7.84 -15.94 -1.07
CA VAL A 68 -7.36 -15.07 -2.15
C VAL A 68 -6.66 -13.85 -1.54
N LYS A 69 -5.44 -13.62 -2.01
CA LYS A 69 -4.65 -12.45 -1.66
C LYS A 69 -5.08 -11.27 -2.53
N VAL A 70 -6.00 -10.47 -2.00
CA VAL A 70 -6.63 -9.35 -2.71
C VAL A 70 -5.86 -8.05 -2.59
N CYS A 71 -4.93 -7.97 -1.64
CA CYS A 71 -4.10 -6.78 -1.43
C CYS A 71 -2.65 -7.22 -1.26
N SER A 72 -1.73 -6.38 -1.67
CA SER A 72 -0.32 -6.47 -1.34
C SER A 72 0.17 -5.12 -0.87
N ASP A 73 1.03 -5.10 0.14
CA ASP A 73 1.57 -3.89 0.74
C ASP A 73 3.08 -3.91 0.66
N TRP A 74 3.66 -2.87 0.07
CA TRP A 74 5.09 -2.60 0.16
C TRP A 74 5.36 -1.67 1.33
N VAL A 75 6.19 -2.10 2.27
CA VAL A 75 6.80 -1.24 3.28
C VAL A 75 8.15 -0.77 2.75
N VAL A 76 8.27 0.51 2.44
CA VAL A 76 9.51 1.12 1.97
C VAL A 76 10.01 2.11 3.01
N THR A 77 11.11 1.77 3.67
CA THR A 77 11.73 2.61 4.70
C THR A 77 12.68 3.62 4.09
N LEU A 78 12.67 4.86 4.59
CA LEU A 78 13.60 5.91 4.22
C LEU A 78 15.05 5.41 4.37
N PRO A 79 15.88 5.53 3.33
CA PRO A 79 17.30 5.17 3.37
C PRO A 79 18.07 5.95 4.44
N GLU A 80 19.07 5.31 5.05
CA GLU A 80 19.90 5.92 6.11
C GLU A 80 20.56 7.23 5.66
N ASN A 81 21.04 7.27 4.41
CA ASN A 81 21.68 8.44 3.83
C ASN A 81 20.73 9.63 3.59
N LEU A 82 19.41 9.43 3.70
CA LEU A 82 18.40 10.48 3.57
C LEU A 82 17.79 10.91 4.92
N LYS A 83 18.13 10.27 6.04
CA LYS A 83 17.56 10.64 7.35
C LYS A 83 17.90 12.06 7.80
N GLY A 84 19.08 12.56 7.41
CA GLY A 84 19.54 13.92 7.75
C GLY A 84 19.26 14.97 6.67
N THR A 85 18.61 14.59 5.57
CA THR A 85 18.30 15.53 4.47
C THR A 85 17.03 16.30 4.79
N SER A 86 16.75 17.33 3.98
CA SER A 86 15.56 18.16 4.17
C SER A 86 14.27 17.35 4.00
N GLU A 87 13.19 17.83 4.62
CA GLU A 87 11.84 17.27 4.48
C GLU A 87 11.39 17.17 3.01
N LYS A 88 11.81 18.13 2.19
CA LYS A 88 11.55 18.11 0.76
C LYS A 88 12.22 16.93 0.06
N GLU A 89 13.49 16.68 0.36
CA GLU A 89 14.25 15.55 -0.23
C GLU A 89 13.70 14.20 0.23
N GLN A 90 13.31 14.08 1.51
CA GLN A 90 12.66 12.87 2.03
C GLN A 90 11.29 12.63 1.35
N ARG A 91 10.51 13.70 1.17
CA ARG A 91 9.24 13.62 0.46
C ARG A 91 9.41 13.23 -1.00
N GLU A 92 10.38 13.83 -1.69
CA GLU A 92 10.70 13.50 -3.09
C GLU A 92 11.08 12.02 -3.25
N PHE A 93 11.82 11.45 -2.29
CA PHE A 93 12.09 10.01 -2.27
C PHE A 93 10.80 9.17 -2.25
N PHE A 94 9.84 9.51 -1.39
CA PHE A 94 8.57 8.78 -1.30
C PHE A 94 7.69 9.00 -2.54
N GLU A 95 7.63 10.22 -3.09
CA GLU A 95 6.91 10.51 -4.34
C GLU A 95 7.48 9.72 -5.52
N LYS A 96 8.81 9.64 -5.64
CA LYS A 96 9.46 8.83 -6.69
C LYS A 96 9.23 7.33 -6.48
N THR A 97 9.20 6.88 -5.22
CA THR A 97 8.87 5.49 -4.88
C THR A 97 7.41 5.18 -5.25
N TYR A 98 6.49 6.09 -4.94
CA TYR A 98 5.08 5.99 -5.31
C TYR A 98 4.91 5.86 -6.82
N GLU A 99 5.48 6.79 -7.60
CA GLU A 99 5.43 6.78 -9.06
C GLU A 99 5.94 5.44 -9.63
N PHE A 100 7.06 4.94 -9.11
CA PHE A 100 7.63 3.66 -9.54
C PHE A 100 6.68 2.48 -9.28
N LEU A 101 6.14 2.37 -8.06
CA LEU A 101 5.29 1.25 -7.68
C LEU A 101 3.91 1.31 -8.35
N ALA A 102 3.31 2.51 -8.45
CA ALA A 102 2.06 2.72 -9.16
C ALA A 102 2.18 2.30 -10.63
N ASN A 103 3.21 2.76 -11.34
CA ASN A 103 3.46 2.37 -12.72
C ASN A 103 3.71 0.86 -12.87
N ARG A 104 4.46 0.26 -11.94
CA ARG A 104 4.76 -1.18 -11.96
C ARG A 104 3.51 -2.04 -11.81
N TYR A 105 2.57 -1.65 -10.95
CA TYR A 105 1.45 -2.50 -10.55
C TYR A 105 0.10 -2.11 -11.17
N GLY A 106 0.14 -1.63 -12.43
CA GLY A 106 -1.05 -1.41 -13.24
C GLY A 106 -1.72 -0.04 -13.05
N GLY A 107 -0.95 0.92 -12.54
CA GLY A 107 -1.32 2.33 -12.42
C GLY A 107 -2.19 2.65 -11.21
N GLU A 108 -2.57 3.92 -11.13
CA GLU A 108 -3.39 4.52 -10.08
C GLU A 108 -4.65 3.73 -9.73
N LYS A 109 -5.30 3.10 -10.72
CA LYS A 109 -6.53 2.31 -10.54
C LYS A 109 -6.36 1.11 -9.59
N ASN A 110 -5.14 0.60 -9.43
CA ASN A 110 -4.87 -0.54 -8.56
C ASN A 110 -4.28 -0.12 -7.20
N VAL A 111 -3.81 1.11 -7.05
CA VAL A 111 -3.33 1.63 -5.76
C VAL A 111 -4.51 1.70 -4.79
N LEU A 112 -4.31 1.37 -3.52
CA LEU A 112 -5.34 1.46 -2.48
C LEU A 112 -4.97 2.52 -1.44
N SER A 113 -3.69 2.62 -1.09
CA SER A 113 -3.15 3.61 -0.15
C SER A 113 -1.65 3.75 -0.38
N ALA A 114 -1.12 4.95 -0.11
CA ALA A 114 0.31 5.23 -0.08
C ALA A 114 0.66 6.13 1.11
N ASN A 115 0.32 5.67 2.32
CA ASN A 115 0.56 6.42 3.55
C ASN A 115 2.04 6.41 3.93
N VAL A 116 2.60 7.60 4.09
CA VAL A 116 3.93 7.81 4.68
C VAL A 116 3.76 8.06 6.16
N HIS A 117 4.24 7.13 6.98
CA HIS A 117 4.29 7.24 8.42
C HIS A 117 5.59 7.90 8.84
N LYS A 118 5.48 9.00 9.58
CA LYS A 118 6.56 9.80 10.17
C LYS A 118 6.47 9.84 11.70
N ASP A 119 5.52 9.14 12.28
CA ASP A 119 5.20 9.04 13.70
C ASP A 119 5.84 7.83 14.39
N GLU A 120 6.58 6.99 13.64
CA GLU A 120 7.30 5.82 14.16
C GLU A 120 8.82 6.03 14.15
N THR A 121 9.60 4.98 14.48
CA THR A 121 11.06 5.01 14.64
C THR A 121 11.81 5.52 13.40
N THR A 122 11.40 5.12 12.20
CA THR A 122 12.00 5.60 10.94
C THR A 122 10.90 5.86 9.93
N PRO A 123 10.92 7.00 9.21
CA PRO A 123 9.93 7.28 8.18
C PRO A 123 9.84 6.14 7.17
N HIS A 124 8.63 5.69 6.87
CA HIS A 124 8.39 4.62 5.91
C HIS A 124 7.03 4.79 5.23
N MET A 125 6.91 4.27 4.02
CA MET A 125 5.67 4.26 3.26
C MET A 125 5.06 2.86 3.27
N HIS A 126 3.78 2.78 3.58
CA HIS A 126 2.92 1.65 3.22
C HIS A 126 2.28 1.93 1.87
N PHE A 127 2.67 1.16 0.87
CA PHE A 127 2.09 1.20 -0.47
C PHE A 127 1.23 -0.04 -0.67
N ALA A 128 -0.06 0.11 -0.36
CA ALA A 128 -1.06 -0.94 -0.53
C ALA A 128 -1.66 -0.88 -1.93
N PHE A 129 -1.71 -2.00 -2.63
CA PHE A 129 -2.27 -2.10 -3.97
C PHE A 129 -2.98 -3.45 -4.21
N MET A 130 -3.88 -3.47 -5.19
CA MET A 130 -4.57 -4.68 -5.63
C MET A 130 -3.76 -5.36 -6.75
N PRO A 131 -3.31 -6.62 -6.57
CA PRO A 131 -2.52 -7.31 -7.58
C PRO A 131 -3.42 -7.84 -8.70
N VAL A 132 -3.65 -7.01 -9.71
CA VAL A 132 -4.49 -7.32 -10.87
C VAL A 132 -3.62 -7.64 -12.08
N VAL A 133 -4.01 -8.68 -12.83
CA VAL A 133 -3.42 -9.06 -14.13
C VAL A 133 -4.52 -9.28 -15.16
N TRP A 134 -4.16 -9.18 -16.44
CA TRP A 134 -5.02 -9.59 -17.53
C TRP A 134 -5.00 -11.12 -17.72
N ASP A 135 -6.18 -11.75 -17.78
CA ASP A 135 -6.34 -13.16 -18.10
C ASP A 135 -6.63 -13.33 -19.60
N GLU A 136 -5.61 -13.64 -20.38
CA GLU A 136 -5.73 -13.82 -21.83
C GLU A 136 -6.75 -14.90 -22.24
N LYS A 137 -6.94 -15.95 -21.43
CA LYS A 137 -7.87 -17.02 -21.80
C LYS A 137 -9.33 -16.62 -21.63
N LYS A 138 -9.59 -15.73 -20.66
CA LYS A 138 -10.94 -15.27 -20.31
C LYS A 138 -11.22 -13.83 -20.74
N GLN A 139 -10.23 -13.17 -21.35
CA GLN A 139 -10.28 -11.80 -21.84
C GLN A 139 -10.85 -10.83 -20.80
N ARG A 140 -10.28 -10.87 -19.58
CA ARG A 140 -10.72 -10.02 -18.46
C ARG A 140 -9.60 -9.78 -17.45
N GLU A 141 -9.72 -8.70 -16.68
CA GLU A 141 -8.86 -8.48 -15.51
C GLU A 141 -9.22 -9.44 -14.37
N LYS A 142 -8.21 -9.96 -13.66
CA LYS A 142 -8.38 -10.80 -12.47
C LYS A 142 -7.40 -10.44 -11.36
N VAL A 143 -7.78 -10.71 -10.13
CA VAL A 143 -6.89 -10.63 -8.96
C VAL A 143 -6.00 -11.87 -8.91
N SER A 144 -4.67 -11.67 -8.93
CA SER A 144 -3.69 -12.74 -8.78
C SER A 144 -2.34 -12.23 -8.24
N ALA A 145 -2.20 -12.19 -6.91
CA ALA A 145 -0.93 -11.86 -6.25
C ALA A 145 0.23 -12.82 -6.59
N LYS A 146 -0.08 -14.02 -7.10
CA LYS A 146 0.93 -14.99 -7.57
C LYS A 146 1.53 -14.57 -8.91
N GLU A 147 0.71 -13.99 -9.80
CA GLU A 147 1.15 -13.59 -11.13
C GLU A 147 1.76 -12.19 -11.12
N VAL A 148 1.26 -11.27 -10.27
CA VAL A 148 1.84 -9.92 -10.14
C VAL A 148 3.17 -9.93 -9.39
N LEU A 149 3.24 -10.59 -8.22
CA LEU A 149 4.42 -10.58 -7.37
C LEU A 149 5.18 -11.89 -7.50
N THR A 150 6.17 -11.88 -8.38
CA THR A 150 7.02 -13.01 -8.73
C THR A 150 8.39 -12.93 -8.04
N ARG A 151 9.23 -13.95 -8.19
CA ARG A 151 10.64 -13.89 -7.72
C ARG A 151 11.49 -12.83 -8.42
N LYS A 152 11.00 -12.19 -9.48
CA LYS A 152 11.69 -11.05 -10.09
C LYS A 152 11.38 -9.73 -9.38
N ASP A 153 10.36 -9.73 -8.53
CA ASP A 153 9.91 -8.60 -7.72
C ASP A 153 10.48 -8.64 -6.30
N LEU A 154 11.08 -9.76 -5.90
CA LEU A 154 11.57 -10.08 -4.54
C LEU A 154 13.08 -10.34 -4.59
#